data_AF-A0A257LFL5-F1
#
_entry.id   AF-A0A257LFL5-F1
#
_cell.length_a   1.000
_cell.length_b   1.000
_cell.length_c   1.000
_cell.angle_alpha   90.00
_cell.angle_beta   90.00
_cell.angle_gamma   90.00
#
_symmetry.space_group_name_H-M   'P 1'
#
loop_
_entity.id
_entity.type
_entity.pdbx_description
1 polymer ?
#
loop_
_entity_poly.entity_id
_entity_poly.type
_entity_poly.pdbx_seq_one_letter_code
_entity_poly.pdbx_strand_id
1 'polypeptide(L)'
;MARRRCLLNAVAAVAALAAWVGLAQRAHAQAEAFEGDPYKSFQWPELRKEFLGAKARVVFDERVRVQGPAFAEDPMNVPVTVATDLAGVQRIVVLVDRNPIRKVLELQPLAAQPAVSFRFKLEQASPVRAAVLTADGLWHVGGTLVDSAGGGCTVAGGSRADGSWSQTLGQVSGRVFASAPVAGQDAVSRLRLRIMHPMDTGLVGGIPAFYLSRVSVRDRDDRE
;
A
#
# COMPACT_ATOMS: atom_id res chain seq x y z
N MET A 1 -48.07 -7.91 -43.11
CA MET A 1 -47.63 -7.57 -41.73
C MET A 1 -46.24 -8.12 -41.33
N ALA A 2 -45.80 -9.28 -41.82
CA ALA A 2 -44.52 -9.90 -41.41
C ALA A 2 -43.24 -9.07 -41.69
N ARG A 3 -43.15 -8.39 -42.85
CA ARG A 3 -41.97 -7.58 -43.22
C ARG A 3 -41.74 -6.36 -42.32
N ARG A 4 -42.82 -5.73 -41.81
CA ARG A 4 -42.72 -4.57 -40.89
C ARG A 4 -42.19 -4.99 -39.51
N ARG A 5 -42.64 -6.14 -39.00
CA ARG A 5 -42.11 -6.73 -37.73
C ARG A 5 -40.64 -7.14 -37.85
N CYS A 6 -40.23 -7.66 -39.01
CA CYS A 6 -38.83 -8.03 -39.27
C CYS A 6 -37.90 -6.80 -39.28
N LEU A 7 -38.33 -5.69 -39.89
CA LEU A 7 -37.57 -4.43 -39.94
C LEU A 7 -37.47 -3.76 -38.56
N LEU A 8 -38.56 -3.75 -37.78
CA LEU A 8 -38.55 -3.21 -36.41
C LEU A 8 -37.60 -3.98 -35.48
N ASN A 9 -37.57 -5.31 -35.57
CA ASN A 9 -36.66 -6.13 -34.77
C ASN A 9 -35.19 -5.95 -35.19
N ALA A 10 -34.92 -5.74 -36.47
CA ALA A 10 -33.56 -5.48 -36.97
C ALA A 10 -33.03 -4.11 -36.50
N VAL A 11 -33.85 -3.06 -36.51
CA VAL A 11 -33.48 -1.71 -36.02
C VAL A 11 -33.22 -1.73 -34.51
N ALA A 12 -34.06 -2.43 -33.73
CA ALA A 12 -33.86 -2.59 -32.30
C ALA A 12 -32.56 -3.37 -31.97
N ALA A 13 -32.24 -4.41 -32.74
CA ALA A 13 -31.01 -5.18 -32.58
C ALA A 13 -29.75 -4.36 -32.91
N VAL A 14 -29.78 -3.53 -33.96
CA VAL A 14 -28.67 -2.63 -34.33
C VAL A 14 -28.48 -1.52 -33.29
N ALA A 15 -29.57 -0.92 -32.80
CA ALA A 15 -29.51 0.08 -31.74
C ALA A 15 -28.97 -0.49 -30.41
N ALA A 16 -29.37 -1.73 -30.07
CA ALA A 16 -28.79 -2.45 -28.95
C ALA A 16 -27.29 -2.68 -29.16
N LEU A 17 -26.86 -3.26 -30.29
CA LEU A 17 -25.43 -3.48 -30.56
C LEU A 17 -24.59 -2.18 -30.46
N ALA A 18 -25.08 -1.08 -31.03
CA ALA A 18 -24.41 0.22 -30.97
C ALA A 18 -24.30 0.76 -29.52
N ALA A 19 -25.33 0.58 -28.70
CA ALA A 19 -25.30 0.95 -27.29
C ALA A 19 -24.31 0.10 -26.48
N TRP A 20 -24.23 -1.21 -26.75
CA TRP A 20 -23.26 -2.11 -26.12
C TRP A 20 -21.82 -1.79 -26.50
N VAL A 21 -21.55 -1.49 -27.78
CA VAL A 21 -20.23 -1.05 -28.25
C VAL A 21 -19.83 0.28 -27.59
N GLY A 22 -20.74 1.25 -27.50
CA GLY A 22 -20.48 2.53 -26.83
C GLY A 22 -20.20 2.39 -25.33
N LEU A 23 -20.88 1.48 -24.63
CA LEU A 23 -20.63 1.17 -23.22
C LEU A 23 -19.27 0.49 -23.02
N ALA A 24 -18.89 -0.46 -23.87
CA ALA A 24 -17.61 -1.14 -23.81
C ALA A 24 -16.44 -0.17 -24.07
N GLN A 25 -16.56 0.72 -25.06
CA GLN A 25 -15.55 1.75 -25.35
C GLN A 25 -15.35 2.71 -24.17
N ARG A 26 -16.44 3.14 -23.51
CA ARG A 26 -16.35 3.99 -22.31
C ARG A 26 -15.71 3.28 -21.13
N ALA A 27 -16.04 2.00 -20.91
CA ALA A 27 -15.42 1.21 -19.85
C ALA A 27 -13.91 1.01 -20.09
N HIS A 28 -13.51 0.76 -21.35
CA HIS A 28 -12.11 0.64 -21.72
C HIS A 28 -11.34 1.96 -21.53
N ALA A 29 -11.90 3.08 -22.01
CA ALA A 29 -11.30 4.39 -21.82
C ALA A 29 -11.17 4.80 -20.33
N GLN A 30 -12.13 4.42 -19.48
CA GLN A 30 -12.01 4.62 -18.04
C GLN A 30 -10.94 3.72 -17.41
N ALA A 31 -10.84 2.45 -17.85
CA ALA A 31 -9.78 1.57 -17.39
C ALA A 31 -8.38 2.08 -17.77
N GLU A 32 -8.22 2.63 -18.98
CA GLU A 32 -6.97 3.28 -19.39
C GLU A 32 -6.66 4.54 -18.56
N ALA A 33 -7.66 5.37 -18.26
CA ALA A 33 -7.47 6.60 -17.47
C ALA A 33 -6.92 6.34 -16.06
N PHE A 34 -7.21 5.18 -15.48
CA PHE A 34 -6.70 4.76 -14.16
C PHE A 34 -5.69 3.61 -14.26
N GLU A 35 -5.21 3.29 -15.46
CA GLU A 35 -4.25 2.19 -15.70
C GLU A 35 -4.67 0.85 -15.07
N GLY A 36 -5.97 0.55 -15.07
CA GLY A 36 -6.54 -0.67 -14.49
C GLY A 36 -6.67 -0.66 -12.96
N ASP A 37 -6.45 0.49 -12.31
CA ASP A 37 -6.51 0.61 -10.84
C ASP A 37 -7.88 0.22 -10.25
N PRO A 38 -7.95 -0.79 -9.36
CA PRO A 38 -9.20 -1.19 -8.72
C PRO A 38 -9.82 -0.09 -7.86
N TYR A 39 -9.03 0.86 -7.36
CA TYR A 39 -9.54 1.97 -6.53
C TYR A 39 -9.88 3.24 -7.32
N LYS A 40 -9.62 3.27 -8.63
CA LYS A 40 -9.84 4.43 -9.52
C LYS A 40 -9.28 5.72 -8.92
N SER A 41 -8.08 5.65 -8.38
CA SER A 41 -7.39 6.75 -7.74
C SER A 41 -6.78 7.67 -8.79
N PHE A 42 -7.15 8.95 -8.75
CA PHE A 42 -6.54 9.96 -9.61
C PHE A 42 -5.04 10.17 -9.35
N GLN A 43 -4.57 9.80 -8.15
CA GLN A 43 -3.16 9.92 -7.80
C GLN A 43 -2.32 8.76 -8.37
N TRP A 44 -2.94 7.61 -8.65
CA TRP A 44 -2.23 6.38 -9.00
C TRP A 44 -1.26 6.52 -10.19
N PRO A 45 -1.65 7.11 -11.34
CA PRO A 45 -0.74 7.20 -12.49
C PRO A 45 0.57 7.94 -12.17
N GLU A 46 0.49 9.04 -11.42
CA GLU A 46 1.69 9.80 -11.04
C GLU A 46 2.49 9.05 -9.97
N LEU A 47 1.83 8.42 -8.99
CA LEU A 47 2.52 7.62 -7.97
C LEU A 47 3.27 6.44 -8.56
N ARG A 48 2.66 5.70 -9.48
CA ARG A 48 3.31 4.62 -10.21
C ARG A 48 4.56 5.14 -10.91
N LYS A 49 4.42 6.23 -11.65
CA LYS A 49 5.50 6.84 -12.42
C LYS A 49 6.65 7.33 -11.52
N GLU A 50 6.33 8.01 -10.42
CA GLU A 50 7.29 8.56 -9.46
C GLU A 50 8.05 7.47 -8.69
N PHE A 51 7.33 6.50 -8.13
CA PHE A 51 7.92 5.52 -7.20
C PHE A 51 8.33 4.21 -7.84
N LEU A 52 7.65 3.76 -8.88
CA LEU A 52 7.94 2.49 -9.56
C LEU A 52 8.70 2.71 -10.88
N GLY A 53 8.53 3.88 -11.48
CA GLY A 53 9.18 4.32 -12.72
C GLY A 53 8.18 4.44 -13.88
N ALA A 54 8.40 5.43 -14.76
CA ALA A 54 7.50 5.73 -15.88
C ALA A 54 7.22 4.52 -16.79
N LYS A 55 8.23 3.66 -17.01
CA LYS A 55 8.17 2.46 -17.85
C LYS A 55 7.97 1.16 -17.06
N ALA A 56 7.66 1.26 -15.76
CA ALA A 56 7.45 0.10 -14.92
C ALA A 56 6.30 -0.77 -15.45
N ARG A 57 6.55 -2.08 -15.57
CA ARG A 57 5.50 -3.06 -15.84
C ARG A 57 4.77 -3.33 -14.53
N VAL A 58 3.47 -3.13 -14.51
CA VAL A 58 2.65 -3.27 -13.30
C VAL A 58 1.44 -4.15 -13.59
N VAL A 59 1.14 -5.04 -12.64
CA VAL A 59 -0.10 -5.81 -12.60
C VAL A 59 -0.73 -5.70 -11.23
N PHE A 60 -2.06 -5.67 -11.16
CA PHE A 60 -2.77 -5.81 -9.89
C PHE A 60 -2.89 -7.30 -9.56
N ASP A 61 -2.49 -7.68 -8.35
CA ASP A 61 -2.27 -9.08 -7.97
C ASP A 61 -2.76 -9.36 -6.55
N GLU A 62 -3.74 -10.25 -6.41
CA GLU A 62 -4.33 -10.65 -5.14
C GLU A 62 -3.35 -11.37 -4.20
N ARG A 63 -2.24 -11.89 -4.74
CA ARG A 63 -1.15 -12.47 -3.94
C ARG A 63 -0.40 -11.41 -3.11
N VAL A 64 -0.53 -10.13 -3.46
CA VAL A 64 -0.03 -9.03 -2.64
C VAL A 64 -1.14 -8.63 -1.66
N ARG A 65 -1.11 -9.21 -0.47
CA ARG A 65 -2.13 -8.99 0.56
C ARG A 65 -1.77 -7.78 1.39
N VAL A 66 -2.64 -6.76 1.36
CA VAL A 66 -2.56 -5.58 2.23
C VAL A 66 -3.77 -5.59 3.15
N GLN A 67 -3.53 -5.66 4.45
CA GLN A 67 -4.57 -5.71 5.48
C GLN A 67 -4.46 -4.45 6.34
N GLY A 68 -5.59 -3.78 6.53
CA GLY A 68 -5.75 -2.61 7.38
C GLY A 68 -7.19 -2.54 7.87
N PRO A 69 -7.49 -1.66 8.85
CA PRO A 69 -8.86 -1.47 9.32
C PRO A 69 -9.72 -0.86 8.21
N ALA A 70 -11.03 -1.09 8.27
CA ALA A 70 -11.98 -0.41 7.37
C ALA A 70 -12.04 1.11 7.66
N PHE A 71 -11.93 1.48 8.94
CA PHE A 71 -11.90 2.86 9.42
C PHE A 71 -10.77 3.02 10.45
N ALA A 72 -9.99 4.08 10.35
CA ALA A 72 -8.93 4.43 11.28
C ALA A 72 -9.47 5.36 12.38
N GLU A 73 -9.72 4.81 13.57
CA GLU A 73 -10.16 5.60 14.73
C GLU A 73 -9.07 6.56 15.23
N ASP A 74 -7.82 6.11 15.20
CA ASP A 74 -6.64 6.93 15.45
C ASP A 74 -5.84 7.13 14.14
N PRO A 75 -6.01 8.27 13.45
CA PRO A 75 -5.30 8.55 12.20
C PRO A 75 -3.78 8.72 12.43
N MET A 76 -3.32 8.91 13.67
CA MET A 76 -1.90 8.98 14.00
C MET A 76 -1.23 7.61 14.05
N ASN A 77 -2.03 6.53 14.12
CA ASN A 77 -1.54 5.21 14.49
C ASN A 77 -2.28 4.06 13.77
N VAL A 78 -2.34 4.11 12.44
CA VAL A 78 -3.05 3.13 11.61
C VAL A 78 -2.22 1.87 11.42
N PRO A 79 -2.69 0.69 11.88
CA PRO A 79 -1.98 -0.57 11.68
C PRO A 79 -2.21 -1.13 10.27
N VAL A 80 -1.12 -1.50 9.59
CA VAL A 80 -1.18 -2.20 8.30
C VAL A 80 -0.22 -3.38 8.30
N THR A 81 -0.67 -4.47 7.67
CA THR A 81 0.13 -5.65 7.39
C THR A 81 0.19 -5.88 5.89
N VAL A 82 1.40 -6.08 5.38
CA VAL A 82 1.67 -6.45 4.00
C VAL A 82 2.33 -7.81 3.99
N ALA A 83 1.84 -8.73 3.17
CA ALA A 83 2.46 -10.03 2.96
C ALA A 83 2.21 -10.52 1.53
N THR A 84 3.13 -11.32 1.01
CA THR A 84 2.98 -11.95 -0.29
C THR A 84 3.62 -13.33 -0.32
N ASP A 85 3.11 -14.21 -1.18
CA ASP A 85 3.67 -15.54 -1.47
C ASP A 85 4.37 -15.58 -2.85
N LEU A 86 4.59 -14.42 -3.47
CA LEU A 86 5.37 -14.29 -4.69
C LEU A 86 6.82 -14.78 -4.47
N ALA A 87 7.34 -15.51 -5.45
CA ALA A 87 8.74 -15.92 -5.45
C ALA A 87 9.66 -14.79 -5.93
N GLY A 88 10.89 -14.76 -5.44
CA GLY A 88 11.92 -13.84 -5.93
C GLY A 88 11.64 -12.36 -5.65
N VAL A 89 10.93 -12.04 -4.56
CA VAL A 89 10.67 -10.66 -4.13
C VAL A 89 11.98 -9.94 -3.83
N GLN A 90 12.23 -8.84 -4.52
CA GLN A 90 13.40 -7.98 -4.34
C GLN A 90 13.10 -6.77 -3.46
N ARG A 91 11.88 -6.23 -3.56
CA ARG A 91 11.49 -5.01 -2.85
C ARG A 91 9.98 -4.93 -2.67
N ILE A 92 9.55 -4.38 -1.55
CA ILE A 92 8.16 -3.99 -1.28
C ILE A 92 8.14 -2.49 -0.97
N VAL A 93 7.33 -1.73 -1.70
CA VAL A 93 7.11 -0.30 -1.47
C VAL A 93 5.66 -0.10 -1.04
N VAL A 94 5.45 0.50 0.13
CA VAL A 94 4.11 0.84 0.61
C VAL A 94 3.81 2.30 0.31
N LEU A 95 2.74 2.52 -0.45
CA LEU A 95 2.27 3.82 -0.91
C LEU A 95 0.89 4.12 -0.35
N VAL A 96 0.64 5.39 -0.03
CA VAL A 96 -0.67 5.86 0.42
C VAL A 96 -1.08 7.04 -0.44
N ASP A 97 -2.10 6.81 -1.26
CA ASP A 97 -2.42 7.68 -2.39
C ASP A 97 -2.69 9.12 -1.99
N ARG A 98 -3.39 9.33 -0.87
CA ARG A 98 -3.90 10.64 -0.44
C ARG A 98 -3.13 11.25 0.76
N ASN A 99 -2.06 10.61 1.22
CA ASN A 99 -1.16 11.17 2.23
C ASN A 99 -0.17 12.19 1.65
N PRO A 100 0.12 13.32 2.30
CA PRO A 100 1.17 14.24 1.83
C PRO A 100 2.54 13.57 1.64
N ILE A 101 2.90 12.65 2.55
CA ILE A 101 4.06 11.76 2.43
C ILE A 101 3.57 10.42 1.86
N ARG A 102 3.76 10.22 0.56
CA ARG A 102 3.17 9.10 -0.20
C ARG A 102 3.86 7.76 0.08
N LYS A 103 5.20 7.73 0.10
CA LYS A 103 5.99 6.53 0.40
C LYS A 103 6.17 6.37 1.90
N VAL A 104 5.50 5.38 2.47
CA VAL A 104 5.47 5.16 3.93
C VAL A 104 6.55 4.19 4.39
N LEU A 105 6.82 3.15 3.58
CA LEU A 105 7.80 2.13 3.89
C LEU A 105 8.40 1.59 2.59
N GLU A 106 9.69 1.27 2.63
CA GLU A 106 10.37 0.45 1.64
C GLU A 106 11.07 -0.70 2.37
N LEU A 107 10.76 -1.94 1.99
CA LEU A 107 11.34 -3.15 2.55
C LEU A 107 12.10 -3.91 1.46
N GLN A 108 13.30 -4.35 1.78
CA GLN A 108 14.12 -5.24 0.95
C GLN A 108 14.30 -6.56 1.70
N PRO A 109 13.46 -7.58 1.43
CA PRO A 109 13.61 -8.88 2.09
C PRO A 109 14.85 -9.60 1.54
N LEU A 110 15.88 -9.78 2.36
CA LEU A 110 17.10 -10.51 2.00
C LEU A 110 16.94 -12.01 2.28
N ALA A 111 16.92 -12.39 3.56
CA ALA A 111 16.65 -13.76 4.01
C ALA A 111 15.27 -13.91 4.66
N ALA A 112 14.62 -12.80 5.02
CA ALA A 112 13.31 -12.79 5.66
C ALA A 112 12.19 -13.05 4.64
N GLN A 113 11.07 -13.61 5.11
CA GLN A 113 9.86 -13.66 4.30
C GLN A 113 9.39 -12.24 3.94
N PRO A 114 8.78 -12.04 2.76
CA PRO A 114 8.30 -10.74 2.28
C PRO A 114 6.99 -10.35 2.99
N ALA A 115 7.08 -10.16 4.32
CA ALA A 115 5.96 -9.82 5.18
C ALA A 115 6.39 -8.79 6.24
N VAL A 116 5.56 -7.76 6.44
CA VAL A 116 5.80 -6.70 7.42
C VAL A 116 4.50 -6.15 7.97
N SER A 117 4.46 -5.94 9.29
CA SER A 117 3.37 -5.25 9.98
C SER A 117 3.93 -4.02 10.66
N PHE A 118 3.31 -2.86 10.43
CA PHE A 118 3.75 -1.59 10.99
C PHE A 118 2.56 -0.67 11.24
N ARG A 119 2.83 0.47 11.87
CA ARG A 119 1.83 1.52 12.06
C ARG A 119 2.31 2.81 11.44
N PHE A 120 1.41 3.59 10.88
CA PHE A 120 1.74 4.84 10.21
C PHE A 120 0.63 5.88 10.40
N LYS A 121 0.92 7.12 9.97
CA LYS A 121 -0.01 8.25 10.00
C LYS A 121 -0.82 8.31 8.71
N LEU A 122 -2.14 8.48 8.81
CA LEU A 122 -3.05 8.58 7.68
C LEU A 122 -3.78 9.93 7.71
N GLU A 123 -3.58 10.74 6.67
CA GLU A 123 -4.09 12.12 6.64
C GLU A 123 -5.58 12.19 6.30
N GLN A 124 -6.08 11.27 5.51
CA GLN A 124 -7.49 11.16 5.12
C GLN A 124 -7.75 9.76 4.56
N ALA A 125 -9.03 9.44 4.33
CA ALA A 125 -9.41 8.21 3.65
C ALA A 125 -8.57 8.00 2.38
N SER A 126 -7.92 6.84 2.24
CA SER A 126 -6.98 6.60 1.15
C SER A 126 -6.83 5.11 0.84
N PRO A 127 -6.66 4.75 -0.45
CA PRO A 127 -6.00 3.51 -0.80
C PRO A 127 -4.62 3.44 -0.15
N VAL A 128 -4.35 2.31 0.50
CA VAL A 128 -3.05 1.90 1.00
C VAL A 128 -2.62 0.73 0.13
N ARG A 129 -1.49 0.89 -0.55
CA ARG A 129 -1.01 -0.05 -1.57
C ARG A 129 0.34 -0.61 -1.19
N ALA A 130 0.58 -1.87 -1.51
CA ALA A 130 1.91 -2.44 -1.55
C ALA A 130 2.24 -2.77 -3.00
N ALA A 131 3.36 -2.25 -3.50
CA ALA A 131 3.95 -2.62 -4.76
C ALA A 131 5.15 -3.54 -4.50
N VAL A 132 5.14 -4.75 -5.05
CA VAL A 132 6.15 -5.78 -4.86
C VAL A 132 6.90 -5.96 -6.17
N LEU A 133 8.21 -5.71 -6.16
CA LEU A 133 9.09 -5.95 -7.30
C LEU A 133 9.65 -7.37 -7.21
N THR A 134 9.43 -8.17 -8.24
CA THR A 134 10.00 -9.52 -8.39
C THR A 134 11.26 -9.50 -9.26
N ALA A 135 12.05 -10.57 -9.20
CA ALA A 135 13.34 -10.68 -9.89
C ALA A 135 13.26 -10.56 -11.43
N ASP A 136 12.09 -10.80 -12.02
CA ASP A 136 11.81 -10.61 -13.45
C ASP A 136 11.50 -9.14 -13.84
N GLY A 137 11.54 -8.22 -12.87
CA GLY A 137 11.31 -6.80 -13.07
C GLY A 137 9.84 -6.40 -13.15
N LEU A 138 8.91 -7.31 -12.84
CA LEU A 138 7.48 -7.03 -12.77
C LEU A 138 7.10 -6.48 -11.39
N TRP A 139 6.24 -5.45 -11.37
CA TRP A 139 5.61 -4.98 -10.15
C TRP A 139 4.23 -5.59 -9.98
N HIS A 140 4.02 -6.25 -8.85
CA HIS A 140 2.73 -6.77 -8.40
C HIS A 140 2.16 -5.81 -7.37
N VAL A 141 0.94 -5.33 -7.59
CA VAL A 141 0.32 -4.32 -6.71
C VAL A 141 -0.95 -4.89 -6.09
N GLY A 142 -1.00 -4.84 -4.76
CA GLY A 142 -2.22 -5.08 -3.99
C GLY A 142 -2.50 -3.91 -3.07
N GLY A 143 -3.67 -3.88 -2.46
CA GLY A 143 -4.04 -2.78 -1.58
C GLY A 143 -5.26 -3.06 -0.73
N THR A 144 -5.59 -2.07 0.08
CA THR A 144 -6.86 -1.94 0.79
C THR A 144 -7.26 -0.47 0.85
N LEU A 145 -8.55 -0.19 0.99
CA LEU A 145 -9.05 1.15 1.26
C LEU A 145 -9.19 1.31 2.77
N VAL A 146 -8.56 2.33 3.34
CA VAL A 146 -8.71 2.69 4.75
C VAL A 146 -9.43 4.03 4.83
N ASP A 147 -10.59 4.05 5.46
CA ASP A 147 -11.32 5.28 5.78
C ASP A 147 -10.72 5.93 7.05
N SER A 148 -10.92 7.23 7.24
CA SER A 148 -10.31 7.97 8.36
C SER A 148 -10.99 9.30 8.61
N ALA A 149 -11.08 9.70 9.88
CA ALA A 149 -11.45 11.06 10.27
C ALA A 149 -10.45 12.12 9.77
N GLY A 150 -9.20 11.71 9.50
CA GLY A 150 -8.15 12.52 8.92
C GLY A 150 -7.29 13.30 9.92
N GLY A 151 -6.32 14.06 9.41
CA GLY A 151 -5.40 14.91 10.20
C GLY A 151 -4.18 14.20 10.78
N GLY A 152 -3.99 12.90 10.50
CA GLY A 152 -2.91 12.10 11.08
C GLY A 152 -1.50 12.59 10.73
N CYS A 153 -1.31 13.30 9.62
CA CYS A 153 -0.02 13.84 9.21
C CYS A 153 0.15 15.31 9.60
N THR A 154 -0.91 16.01 9.99
CA THR A 154 -0.93 17.47 10.27
C THR A 154 -1.14 17.82 11.75
N VAL A 155 -1.26 16.82 12.63
CA VAL A 155 -1.36 16.97 14.08
C VAL A 155 -0.05 16.54 14.78
N ALA A 156 0.34 17.25 15.83
CA ALA A 156 1.50 16.87 16.65
C ALA A 156 1.21 15.64 17.52
N GLY A 157 2.19 14.74 17.68
CA GLY A 157 2.06 13.59 18.58
C GLY A 157 2.09 13.99 20.06
N GLY A 158 1.37 13.26 20.91
CA GLY A 158 1.24 13.58 22.34
C GLY A 158 2.57 13.67 23.09
N SER A 159 3.53 12.77 22.80
CA SER A 159 4.87 12.77 23.43
C SER A 159 5.71 14.02 23.11
N ARG A 160 5.28 14.82 22.13
CA ARG A 160 5.94 16.07 21.78
C ARG A 160 5.40 17.24 22.60
N ALA A 161 4.13 17.18 23.01
CA ALA A 161 3.51 18.20 23.85
C ALA A 161 4.10 18.22 25.27
N ASP A 162 4.48 17.06 25.82
CA ASP A 162 5.06 16.94 27.16
C ASP A 162 6.61 16.96 27.20
N GLY A 163 7.27 16.97 26.03
CA GLY A 163 8.74 17.02 25.91
C GLY A 163 9.48 15.70 26.24
N SER A 164 8.75 14.65 26.64
CA SER A 164 9.33 13.37 27.07
C SER A 164 10.02 12.59 25.95
N TRP A 165 9.69 12.88 24.69
CA TRP A 165 10.23 12.19 23.52
C TRP A 165 11.76 12.22 23.46
N SER A 166 12.40 13.30 23.93
CA SER A 166 13.85 13.49 23.87
C SER A 166 14.60 12.55 24.83
N GLN A 167 13.98 12.17 25.94
CA GLN A 167 14.57 11.30 26.97
C GLN A 167 14.60 9.83 26.56
N THR A 168 13.68 9.44 25.68
CA THR A 168 13.51 8.04 25.23
C THR A 168 13.85 7.84 23.76
N LEU A 169 14.29 8.89 23.07
CA LEU A 169 14.64 8.85 21.66
C LEU A 169 15.67 7.76 21.37
N GLY A 170 15.39 6.93 20.37
CA GLY A 170 16.30 5.87 19.95
C GLY A 170 16.34 4.66 20.87
N GLN A 171 15.54 4.61 21.94
CA GLN A 171 15.37 3.38 22.71
C GLN A 171 14.71 2.30 21.83
N VAL A 172 15.42 1.19 21.65
CA VAL A 172 14.96 0.04 20.87
C VAL A 172 14.67 -1.13 21.80
N SER A 173 13.54 -1.79 21.58
CA SER A 173 13.20 -3.06 22.23
C SER A 173 12.71 -4.05 21.18
N GLY A 174 13.15 -5.30 21.30
CA GLY A 174 12.86 -6.35 20.34
C GLY A 174 12.49 -7.67 21.01
N ARG A 175 11.65 -8.46 20.35
CA ARG A 175 11.36 -9.85 20.75
C ARG A 175 11.17 -10.73 19.53
N VAL A 176 11.84 -11.87 19.53
CA VAL A 176 11.66 -12.92 18.53
C VAL A 176 10.62 -13.91 19.04
N PHE A 177 9.66 -14.25 18.18
CA PHE A 177 8.65 -15.26 18.42
C PHE A 177 8.90 -16.40 17.44
N ALA A 178 9.38 -17.54 17.93
CA ALA A 178 9.50 -18.73 17.12
C ALA A 178 8.08 -19.28 16.83
N SER A 179 7.81 -19.61 15.56
CA SER A 179 6.61 -20.39 15.22
C SER A 179 6.94 -21.88 15.30
N ALA A 180 5.99 -22.67 15.79
CA ALA A 180 6.12 -24.13 15.69
C ALA A 180 6.12 -24.54 14.21
N PRO A 181 7.00 -25.45 13.79
CA PRO A 181 6.95 -25.98 12.44
C PRO A 181 5.61 -26.67 12.22
N VAL A 182 4.93 -26.31 11.14
CA VAL A 182 3.76 -27.03 10.64
C VAL A 182 4.27 -28.10 9.67
N ALA A 183 3.69 -29.30 9.68
CA ALA A 183 4.13 -30.38 8.80
C ALA A 183 4.20 -29.91 7.34
N GLY A 184 5.40 -29.99 6.74
CA GLY A 184 5.66 -29.54 5.37
C GLY A 184 6.02 -28.05 5.21
N GLN A 185 6.23 -27.30 6.30
CA GLN A 185 6.66 -25.89 6.25
C GLN A 185 7.82 -25.63 7.22
N ASP A 186 8.79 -24.84 6.78
CA ASP A 186 9.88 -24.39 7.64
C ASP A 186 9.35 -23.50 8.78
N ALA A 187 9.95 -23.63 9.96
CA ALA A 187 9.62 -22.81 11.11
C ALA A 187 10.02 -21.35 10.85
N VAL A 188 9.03 -20.46 10.79
CA VAL A 188 9.25 -19.03 10.56
C VAL A 188 9.30 -18.30 11.89
N SER A 189 10.37 -17.56 12.15
CA SER A 189 10.45 -16.69 13.32
C SER A 189 9.91 -15.30 12.99
N ARG A 190 9.06 -14.74 13.86
CA ARG A 190 8.58 -13.36 13.75
C ARG A 190 9.36 -12.46 14.69
N LEU A 191 10.03 -11.45 14.14
CA LEU A 191 10.65 -10.39 14.90
C LEU A 191 9.66 -9.24 15.14
N ARG A 192 9.45 -8.85 16.39
CA ARG A 192 8.74 -7.61 16.76
C ARG A 192 9.75 -6.59 17.26
N LEU A 193 9.81 -5.44 16.61
CA LEU A 193 10.63 -4.30 17.02
C LEU A 193 9.75 -3.14 17.48
N ARG A 194 10.24 -2.38 18.46
CA ARG A 194 9.70 -1.10 18.88
C ARG A 194 10.86 -0.13 19.02
N ILE A 195 10.80 0.96 18.28
CA ILE A 195 11.78 2.05 18.28
C ILE A 195 11.05 3.29 18.77
N MET A 196 11.56 3.91 19.84
CA MET A 196 11.02 5.18 20.32
C MET A 196 11.47 6.32 19.40
N HIS A 197 10.51 6.89 18.67
CA HIS A 197 10.73 7.96 17.71
C HIS A 197 9.46 8.79 17.53
N PRO A 198 9.53 10.15 17.44
CA PRO A 198 8.33 10.99 17.34
C PRO A 198 7.62 10.92 15.97
N MET A 199 8.32 10.49 14.92
CA MET A 199 7.78 10.31 13.55
C MET A 199 7.07 11.56 13.04
N ASP A 200 7.79 12.67 13.07
CA ASP A 200 7.33 13.99 12.69
C ASP A 200 7.39 14.18 11.18
N THR A 201 6.26 14.60 10.61
CA THR A 201 6.06 14.76 9.17
C THR A 201 6.64 16.07 8.63
N GLY A 202 6.90 17.05 9.51
CA GLY A 202 7.27 18.40 9.11
C GLY A 202 6.11 19.27 8.62
N LEU A 203 4.87 18.78 8.72
CA LEU A 203 3.65 19.47 8.26
C LEU A 203 2.95 20.25 9.37
N VAL A 204 3.40 20.10 10.61
CA VAL A 204 2.89 20.84 11.77
C VAL A 204 3.70 22.12 11.94
N GLY A 205 3.05 23.25 12.18
CA GLY A 205 3.72 24.54 12.36
C GLY A 205 4.76 24.51 13.48
N GLY A 206 5.98 24.99 13.19
CA GLY A 206 7.10 25.03 14.15
C GLY A 206 7.77 23.69 14.43
N ILE A 207 7.37 22.63 13.72
CA ILE A 207 7.83 21.26 13.93
C ILE A 207 8.59 20.80 12.67
N PRO A 208 9.91 20.60 12.73
CA PRO A 208 10.66 20.07 11.59
C PRO A 208 10.33 18.59 11.35
N ALA A 209 10.55 18.14 10.11
CA ALA A 209 10.48 16.73 9.76
C ALA A 209 11.58 15.95 10.49
N PHE A 210 11.18 14.88 11.17
CA PHE A 210 12.09 14.03 11.91
C PHE A 210 11.49 12.63 11.95
N TYR A 211 12.05 11.70 11.17
CA TYR A 211 11.55 10.34 10.98
C TYR A 211 12.69 9.34 10.82
N LEU A 212 12.38 8.06 11.03
CA LEU A 212 13.32 6.97 10.80
C LEU A 212 13.60 6.85 9.29
N SER A 213 14.87 6.91 8.90
CA SER A 213 15.30 6.86 7.50
C SER A 213 15.73 5.44 7.06
N ARG A 214 16.31 4.65 7.97
CA ARG A 214 16.75 3.28 7.70
C ARG A 214 16.70 2.45 8.98
N VAL A 215 16.25 1.21 8.84
CA VAL A 215 16.35 0.16 9.85
C VAL A 215 16.92 -1.07 9.15
N SER A 216 18.01 -1.61 9.65
CA SER A 216 18.57 -2.90 9.23
C SER A 216 18.48 -3.88 10.39
N VAL A 217 18.23 -5.15 10.07
CA VAL A 217 18.23 -6.24 11.04
C VAL A 217 19.39 -7.14 10.65
N ARG A 218 20.27 -7.47 11.59
CA ARG A 218 21.43 -8.32 11.34
C ARG A 218 21.40 -9.56 12.22
N ASP A 219 21.93 -10.65 11.71
CA ASP A 219 22.16 -11.87 12.47
C ASP A 219 23.37 -11.75 13.41
N ARG A 220 23.72 -12.86 14.07
CA ARG A 220 24.85 -12.91 15.02
C ARG A 220 26.22 -12.73 14.36
N ASP A 221 26.29 -12.93 13.04
CA ASP A 221 27.50 -12.85 12.23
C ASP A 221 27.57 -11.50 11.47
N ASP A 222 26.74 -10.52 11.87
CA ASP A 222 26.60 -9.18 11.28
C ASP A 222 26.08 -9.15 9.83
N ARG A 223 25.44 -10.24 9.39
CA ARG A 223 24.79 -10.33 8.08
C ARG A 223 23.37 -9.77 8.14
N GLU A 224 23.02 -8.93 7.17
CA GLU A 224 21.68 -8.33 7.04
C GLU A 224 20.63 -9.29 6.47
#